data_AF-A0A2V5QD73-F1
#
_entry.id   AF-A0A2V5QD73-F1
#
_cell.length_a   1.000
_cell.length_b   1.000
_cell.length_c   1.000
_cell.angle_alpha   90.00
_cell.angle_beta   90.00
_cell.angle_gamma   90.00
#
_symmetry.space_group_name_H-M   'P 1'
#
loop_
_entity.id
_entity.type
_entity.pdbx_description
1 polymer ?
#
loop_
_entity_poly.entity_id
_entity_poly.type
_entity_poly.pdbx_seq_one_letter_code
_entity_poly.pdbx_strand_id
1 'polypeptide(L)'
;MTTGNSALIDIIRAEIQKRGPRSFAWFMEQALYHPEHGYYSSGRCAIGRHGDYFTNVSVGPLFGQLLAAQFAEIWERLGKTDNFVIVEQGAHHGDFVRDVLESVRKRWPDFFAALRYRIIEPFPVLKDRQSLTLAEFGDRIEWRASIDALAPFTGVHFSNELLDSMPVHLIVSGETKPGSTAWR
;
A
#
# COMPACT_ATOMS: atom_id res chain seq x y z
N MET A 1 7.77 22.72 -19.82
CA MET A 1 8.73 21.84 -19.13
C MET A 1 7.99 20.57 -18.79
N THR A 2 8.43 19.42 -19.28
CA THR A 2 7.82 18.12 -18.96
C THR A 2 8.12 17.79 -17.50
N THR A 3 7.11 17.80 -16.65
CA THR A 3 7.18 17.55 -15.20
C THR A 3 7.34 16.07 -14.84
N GLY A 4 7.57 15.19 -15.82
CA GLY A 4 7.67 13.74 -15.61
C GLY A 4 9.10 13.20 -15.73
N ASN A 5 9.33 12.01 -15.16
CA ASN A 5 10.60 11.29 -15.28
C ASN A 5 10.92 11.00 -16.76
N SER A 6 11.96 11.66 -17.30
CA SER A 6 12.32 11.59 -18.73
C SER A 6 12.60 10.16 -19.19
N ALA A 7 13.32 9.37 -18.39
CA ALA A 7 13.63 7.98 -18.71
C ALA A 7 12.36 7.13 -18.86
N LEU A 8 11.38 7.31 -17.97
CA LEU A 8 10.09 6.60 -18.06
C LEU A 8 9.29 7.03 -19.29
N ILE A 9 9.28 8.33 -19.59
CA ILE A 9 8.61 8.88 -20.78
C ILE A 9 9.17 8.23 -22.05
N ASP A 10 10.50 8.11 -22.15
CA ASP A 10 11.15 7.53 -23.32
C ASP A 10 10.85 6.04 -23.46
N ILE A 11 10.85 5.28 -22.37
CA ILE A 11 10.44 3.86 -22.35
C ILE A 11 9.00 3.69 -22.83
N ILE A 12 8.07 4.47 -22.28
CA ILE A 12 6.65 4.40 -22.66
C ILE A 12 6.45 4.74 -24.14
N ARG A 13 7.13 5.79 -24.63
CA ARG A 13 7.07 6.18 -26.04
C ARG A 13 7.61 5.11 -26.97
N ALA A 14 8.77 4.54 -26.65
CA ALA A 14 9.37 3.47 -27.45
C ALA A 14 8.45 2.25 -27.55
N GLU A 15 7.80 1.86 -26.46
CA GLU A 15 6.87 0.72 -26.45
C GLU A 15 5.62 1.00 -27.29
N ILE A 16 5.05 2.22 -27.21
CA ILE A 16 3.90 2.61 -28.04
C ILE A 16 4.27 2.66 -29.52
N GLN A 17 5.46 3.17 -29.87
CA GLN A 17 5.95 3.17 -31.25
C GLN A 17 6.12 1.75 -31.79
N LYS A 18 6.57 0.81 -30.95
CA LYS A 18 6.85 -0.58 -31.34
C LYS A 18 5.59 -1.44 -31.42
N ARG A 19 4.66 -1.30 -30.48
CA ARG A 19 3.51 -2.21 -30.32
C ARG A 19 2.15 -1.56 -30.59
N GLY A 20 2.14 -0.28 -30.96
CA GLY A 20 0.93 0.50 -31.12
C GLY A 20 0.33 0.98 -29.79
N PRO A 21 -0.86 1.59 -29.84
CA PRO A 21 -1.54 2.10 -28.66
C PRO A 21 -1.72 1.04 -27.57
N ARG A 22 -1.50 1.45 -26.32
CA ARG A 22 -1.64 0.61 -25.13
C ARG A 22 -2.87 1.04 -24.33
N SER A 23 -3.38 0.17 -23.47
CA SER A 23 -4.48 0.51 -22.57
C SER A 23 -4.05 1.57 -21.55
N PHE A 24 -5.02 2.32 -21.02
CA PHE A 24 -4.77 3.22 -19.89
C PHE A 24 -4.27 2.47 -18.64
N ALA A 25 -4.78 1.27 -18.40
CA ALA A 25 -4.30 0.40 -17.32
C ALA A 25 -2.80 0.12 -17.46
N TRP A 26 -2.33 -0.24 -18.66
CA TRP A 26 -0.89 -0.45 -18.88
C TRP A 26 -0.09 0.83 -18.63
N PHE A 27 -0.59 1.99 -19.06
CA PHE A 27 0.07 3.28 -18.80
C PHE A 27 0.16 3.57 -17.29
N MET A 28 -0.94 3.41 -16.55
CA MET A 28 -0.96 3.58 -15.09
C MET A 28 0.04 2.64 -14.41
N GLU A 29 0.08 1.38 -14.83
CA GLU A 29 1.00 0.39 -14.29
C GLU A 29 2.46 0.82 -14.48
N GLN A 30 2.84 1.34 -15.66
CA GLN A 30 4.19 1.87 -15.87
C GLN A 30 4.44 3.13 -15.05
N ALA A 31 3.50 4.09 -15.04
CA ALA A 31 3.65 5.35 -14.32
C ALA A 31 3.83 5.13 -12.80
N LEU A 32 3.07 4.20 -12.22
CA LEU A 32 3.01 3.98 -10.77
C LEU A 32 4.02 2.93 -10.29
N TYR A 33 4.23 1.86 -11.07
CA TYR A 33 4.91 0.66 -10.59
C TYR A 33 6.07 0.17 -11.46
N HIS A 34 6.48 0.91 -12.51
CA HIS A 34 7.67 0.52 -13.29
C HIS A 34 8.88 0.28 -12.37
N PRO A 35 9.56 -0.88 -12.42
CA PRO A 35 10.50 -1.28 -11.37
C PRO A 35 11.55 -0.23 -10.98
N GLU A 36 12.08 0.49 -11.97
CA GLU A 36 13.15 1.49 -11.75
C GLU A 36 12.66 2.94 -11.66
N HIS A 37 11.46 3.22 -12.17
CA HIS A 37 11.07 4.59 -12.52
C HIS A 37 9.63 4.95 -12.14
N GLY A 38 8.85 3.95 -11.75
CA GLY A 38 7.49 4.11 -11.28
C GLY A 38 7.48 4.92 -10.00
N TYR A 39 6.38 5.64 -9.80
CA TYR A 39 6.20 6.51 -8.66
C TYR A 39 6.47 5.77 -7.33
N TYR A 40 5.79 4.65 -7.06
CA TYR A 40 5.90 3.91 -5.80
C TYR A 40 7.16 3.03 -5.73
N SER A 41 7.54 2.39 -6.84
CA SER A 41 8.60 1.38 -6.90
C SER A 41 10.02 1.95 -6.92
N SER A 42 10.21 3.16 -7.47
CA SER A 42 11.56 3.75 -7.65
C SER A 42 12.20 4.26 -6.37
N GLY A 43 11.47 4.26 -5.24
CA GLY A 43 11.90 4.88 -3.99
C GLY A 43 12.01 6.40 -4.06
N ARG A 44 11.75 7.05 -5.20
CA ARG A 44 11.77 8.51 -5.32
C ARG A 44 10.59 9.16 -4.62
N CYS A 45 9.51 8.41 -4.43
CA CYS A 45 8.34 8.91 -3.75
C CYS A 45 8.61 9.08 -2.25
N ALA A 46 8.40 10.31 -1.79
CA ALA A 46 8.14 10.60 -0.39
C ALA A 46 6.62 10.64 -0.22
N ILE A 47 6.01 9.58 0.31
CA ILE A 47 4.62 9.62 0.85
C ILE A 47 4.69 9.97 2.34
N GLY A 48 3.59 10.39 2.97
CA GLY A 48 3.57 10.57 4.43
C GLY A 48 3.86 12.00 4.88
N ARG A 49 4.16 12.18 6.18
CA ARG A 49 4.23 13.51 6.84
C ARG A 49 5.20 14.50 6.21
N HIS A 50 6.16 14.02 5.41
CA HIS A 50 7.19 14.81 4.75
C HIS A 50 7.21 14.64 3.22
N GLY A 51 6.08 14.19 2.65
CA GLY A 51 5.99 13.72 1.27
C GLY A 51 5.18 14.58 0.29
N ASP A 52 5.19 14.16 -0.97
CA ASP A 52 4.42 14.70 -2.11
C ASP A 52 2.91 14.41 -2.01
N TYR A 53 2.51 13.43 -1.18
CA TYR A 53 1.13 13.01 -0.98
C TYR A 53 0.73 13.06 0.50
N PHE A 54 -0.37 13.75 0.78
CA PHE A 54 -0.92 13.93 2.11
C PHE A 54 -2.08 12.95 2.33
N THR A 55 -1.86 11.91 3.12
CA THR A 55 -2.89 10.92 3.49
C THR A 55 -3.42 11.22 4.90
N ASN A 56 -4.49 10.57 5.35
CA ASN A 56 -4.98 10.73 6.73
C ASN A 56 -3.90 10.38 7.78
N VAL A 57 -2.95 9.50 7.43
CA VAL A 57 -1.77 9.14 8.23
C VAL A 57 -0.76 10.30 8.31
N SER A 58 -0.73 11.17 7.30
CA SER A 58 0.15 12.35 7.24
C SER A 58 -0.26 13.49 8.18
N VAL A 59 -1.50 13.51 8.70
CA VAL A 59 -1.98 14.57 9.59
C VAL A 59 -1.42 14.42 11.01
N GLY A 60 -1.25 13.18 11.47
CA GLY A 60 -0.82 12.89 12.84
C GLY A 60 -1.31 11.51 13.32
N PRO A 61 -1.03 11.14 14.58
CA PRO A 61 -1.25 9.78 15.07
C PRO A 61 -2.72 9.46 15.35
N LEU A 62 -3.62 10.44 15.27
CA LEU A 62 -5.03 10.27 15.62
C LEU A 62 -5.70 9.18 14.78
N PHE A 63 -5.41 9.11 13.48
CA PHE A 63 -6.00 8.08 12.61
C PHE A 63 -5.58 6.67 13.04
N GLY A 64 -4.28 6.45 13.29
CA GLY A 64 -3.79 5.18 13.84
C GLY A 64 -4.39 4.84 15.21
N GLN A 65 -4.57 5.83 16.08
CA GLN A 65 -5.18 5.64 17.40
C GLN A 65 -6.66 5.24 17.32
N LEU A 66 -7.42 5.80 16.39
CA LEU A 66 -8.83 5.47 16.18
C LEU A 66 -8.97 4.04 15.65
N LEU A 67 -8.17 3.66 14.67
CA LEU A 67 -8.19 2.31 14.12
C LEU A 67 -7.68 1.27 15.13
N ALA A 68 -6.69 1.61 15.96
CA ALA A 68 -6.25 0.78 17.07
C ALA A 68 -7.40 0.44 18.04
N ALA A 69 -8.27 1.41 18.36
CA ALA A 69 -9.46 1.16 19.17
C ALA A 69 -10.44 0.20 18.48
N GLN A 70 -10.66 0.39 17.18
CA GLN A 70 -11.54 -0.51 16.40
C GLN A 70 -10.99 -1.94 16.33
N PHE A 71 -9.67 -2.10 16.17
CA PHE A 71 -9.02 -3.41 16.15
C PHE A 71 -9.12 -4.12 17.50
N ALA A 72 -8.93 -3.39 18.60
CA ALA A 72 -9.11 -3.93 19.95
C ALA A 72 -10.56 -4.40 20.18
N GLU A 73 -11.54 -3.61 19.76
CA GLU A 73 -12.96 -4.00 19.84
C GLU A 73 -13.25 -5.27 19.03
N ILE A 74 -12.71 -5.38 17.81
CA ILE A 74 -12.86 -6.59 16.98
C ILE A 74 -12.22 -7.80 17.67
N TRP A 75 -11.02 -7.66 18.23
CA TRP A 75 -10.36 -8.73 18.97
C TRP A 75 -11.19 -9.20 20.16
N GLU A 76 -11.79 -8.29 20.92
CA GLU A 76 -12.69 -8.64 22.02
C GLU A 76 -13.94 -9.38 21.53
N ARG A 77 -14.55 -8.91 20.44
CA ARG A 77 -15.72 -9.57 19.82
C ARG A 77 -15.41 -10.95 19.26
N LEU A 78 -14.16 -11.19 18.85
CA LEU A 78 -13.67 -12.51 18.44
C LEU A 78 -13.22 -13.39 19.62
N GLY A 79 -13.56 -13.01 20.86
CA GLY A 79 -13.31 -13.82 22.04
C GLY A 79 -11.87 -13.75 22.55
N LYS A 80 -11.16 -12.65 22.27
CA LYS A 80 -9.78 -12.41 22.70
C LYS A 80 -8.82 -13.52 22.26
N THR A 81 -8.92 -13.92 21.00
CA THR A 81 -8.05 -14.97 20.43
C THR A 81 -6.57 -14.65 20.61
N ASP A 82 -5.78 -15.68 20.88
CA ASP A 82 -4.34 -15.63 20.73
C ASP A 82 -3.98 -15.48 19.24
N ASN A 83 -2.81 -14.88 18.96
CA ASN A 83 -2.30 -14.68 17.60
C ASN A 83 -3.27 -13.95 16.67
N PHE A 84 -3.91 -12.88 17.15
CA PHE A 84 -4.75 -12.02 16.31
C PHE A 84 -3.87 -11.31 15.28
N VAL A 85 -4.22 -11.44 14.00
CA VAL A 85 -3.41 -10.90 12.89
C VAL A 85 -4.10 -9.70 12.26
N ILE A 86 -3.40 -8.58 12.19
CA ILE A 86 -3.75 -7.46 11.31
C ILE A 86 -2.94 -7.60 10.02
N VAL A 87 -3.61 -7.65 8.88
CA VAL A 87 -3.00 -7.59 7.55
C VAL A 87 -3.30 -6.23 6.93
N GLU A 88 -2.25 -5.50 6.56
CA GLU A 88 -2.33 -4.26 5.79
C GLU A 88 -1.68 -4.45 4.41
N GLN A 89 -2.41 -4.12 3.35
CA GLN A 89 -1.83 -4.05 2.01
C GLN A 89 -1.41 -2.61 1.71
N GLY A 90 -0.15 -2.44 1.31
CA GLY A 90 0.39 -1.13 0.96
C GLY A 90 0.57 -0.20 2.16
N ALA A 91 1.33 -0.62 3.17
CA ALA A 91 1.56 0.17 4.40
C ALA A 91 2.47 1.42 4.21
N HIS A 92 2.77 1.80 2.96
CA HIS A 92 3.68 2.89 2.58
C HIS A 92 5.00 2.87 3.38
N HIS A 93 5.25 3.85 4.26
CA HIS A 93 6.47 3.90 5.07
C HIS A 93 6.35 3.22 6.43
N GLY A 94 5.18 2.66 6.76
CA GLY A 94 4.90 2.01 8.04
C GLY A 94 4.47 2.96 9.17
N ASP A 95 4.25 4.25 8.88
CA ASP A 95 3.86 5.22 9.90
C ASP A 95 2.52 4.87 10.59
N PHE A 96 1.54 4.41 9.82
CA PHE A 96 0.26 3.96 10.35
C PHE A 96 0.43 2.75 11.28
N VAL A 97 1.21 1.76 10.85
CA VAL A 97 1.52 0.55 11.64
C VAL A 97 2.16 0.95 12.98
N ARG A 98 3.13 1.87 12.95
CA ARG A 98 3.78 2.40 14.16
C ARG A 98 2.78 3.08 15.09
N ASP A 99 1.96 3.99 14.55
CA ASP A 99 0.95 4.72 15.33
C ASP A 99 -0.08 3.75 15.97
N VAL A 100 -0.48 2.68 15.27
CA VAL A 100 -1.35 1.62 15.79
C VAL A 100 -0.66 0.85 16.92
N LEU A 101 0.55 0.36 16.70
CA LEU A 101 1.26 -0.49 17.67
C LEU A 101 1.63 0.28 18.95
N GLU A 102 2.03 1.54 18.83
CA GLU A 102 2.24 2.42 19.99
C GLU A 102 0.95 2.63 20.79
N SER A 103 -0.16 2.90 20.11
CA SER A 103 -1.47 3.09 20.74
C SER A 103 -1.93 1.81 21.46
N VAL A 104 -1.83 0.65 20.78
CA VAL A 104 -2.22 -0.64 21.33
C VAL A 104 -1.36 -1.01 22.53
N ARG A 105 -0.03 -0.88 22.44
CA ARG A 105 0.89 -1.13 23.56
C ARG A 105 0.54 -0.34 24.81
N LYS A 106 0.14 0.92 24.65
CA LYS A 106 -0.18 1.82 25.76
C LYS A 106 -1.56 1.57 26.37
N ARG A 107 -2.56 1.29 25.55
CA ARG A 107 -3.98 1.28 25.97
C ARG A 107 -4.55 -0.12 26.17
N TRP A 108 -4.07 -1.13 25.45
CA TRP A 108 -4.55 -2.50 25.50
C TRP A 108 -3.39 -3.50 25.55
N PRO A 109 -2.65 -3.63 26.68
CA PRO A 109 -1.48 -4.50 26.78
C PRO A 109 -1.77 -5.98 26.46
N ASP A 110 -2.94 -6.49 26.85
CA ASP A 110 -3.35 -7.86 26.54
C ASP A 110 -3.54 -8.07 25.03
N PHE A 111 -4.20 -7.11 24.36
CA PHE A 111 -4.34 -7.11 22.91
C PHE A 111 -2.97 -6.99 22.24
N PHE A 112 -2.10 -6.11 22.75
CA PHE A 112 -0.73 -5.97 22.25
C PHE A 112 0.02 -7.30 22.32
N ALA A 113 -0.11 -8.08 23.40
CA ALA A 113 0.54 -9.37 23.53
C ALA A 113 0.08 -10.37 22.46
N ALA A 114 -1.23 -10.43 22.18
CA ALA A 114 -1.84 -11.31 21.19
C ALA A 114 -1.62 -10.86 19.73
N LEU A 115 -1.38 -9.57 19.50
CA LEU A 115 -1.33 -8.97 18.18
C LEU A 115 -0.05 -9.34 17.39
N ARG A 116 -0.25 -9.71 16.13
CA ARG A 116 0.77 -9.81 15.07
C ARG A 116 0.35 -8.95 13.89
N TYR A 117 1.32 -8.34 13.22
CA TYR A 117 1.09 -7.47 12.07
C TYR A 117 1.73 -8.06 10.82
N ARG A 118 0.97 -8.15 9.73
CA ARG A 118 1.45 -8.59 8.43
C ARG A 118 1.30 -7.47 7.42
N ILE A 119 2.38 -7.16 6.71
CA ILE A 119 2.38 -6.14 5.66
C ILE A 119 2.53 -6.83 4.30
N ILE A 120 1.59 -6.58 3.39
CA ILE A 120 1.72 -6.98 1.98
C ILE A 120 2.46 -5.86 1.24
N GLU A 121 3.72 -6.11 0.93
CA GLU A 121 4.63 -5.17 0.29
C GLU A 121 5.47 -5.90 -0.77
N PRO A 122 5.15 -5.74 -2.07
CA PRO A 122 5.91 -6.37 -3.14
C PRO A 122 7.25 -5.67 -3.40
N PHE A 123 7.46 -4.43 -2.95
CA PHE A 123 8.65 -3.65 -3.30
C PHE A 123 9.74 -3.71 -2.21
N PRO A 124 10.94 -4.26 -2.50
CA PRO A 124 12.03 -4.35 -1.54
C PRO A 124 12.42 -3.01 -0.91
N VAL A 125 12.42 -1.93 -1.71
CA VAL A 125 12.76 -0.59 -1.23
C VAL A 125 11.80 -0.07 -0.16
N LEU A 126 10.50 -0.39 -0.27
CA LEU A 126 9.50 -0.01 0.73
C LEU A 126 9.59 -0.90 1.96
N LYS A 127 9.83 -2.20 1.77
CA LYS A 127 10.09 -3.13 2.88
C LYS A 127 11.29 -2.67 3.72
N ASP A 128 12.39 -2.24 3.10
CA ASP A 128 13.57 -1.75 3.83
C ASP A 128 13.24 -0.50 4.65
N ARG A 129 12.50 0.45 4.07
CA ARG A 129 12.02 1.65 4.78
C ARG A 129 11.10 1.31 5.94
N GLN A 130 10.11 0.46 5.72
CA GLN A 130 9.18 -0.01 6.75
C GLN A 130 9.95 -0.72 7.87
N SER A 131 10.97 -1.51 7.55
CA SER A 131 11.80 -2.21 8.54
C SER A 131 12.55 -1.24 9.45
N LEU A 132 13.05 -0.12 8.90
CA LEU A 132 13.65 0.96 9.69
C LEU A 132 12.62 1.68 10.56
N THR A 133 11.47 2.05 9.98
CA THR A 133 10.36 2.69 10.69
C THR A 133 9.83 1.84 11.86
N LEU A 134 9.78 0.52 11.68
CA LEU A 134 9.16 -0.43 12.59
C LEU A 134 10.18 -1.23 13.41
N ALA A 135 11.44 -0.80 13.45
CA ALA A 135 12.52 -1.54 14.10
C ALA A 135 12.21 -1.90 15.57
N GLU A 136 11.53 -1.01 16.30
CA GLU A 136 11.10 -1.23 17.69
C GLU A 136 10.11 -2.39 17.85
N PHE A 137 9.33 -2.69 16.81
CA PHE A 137 8.28 -3.72 16.82
C PHE A 137 8.61 -4.92 15.95
N GLY A 138 9.87 -5.08 15.51
CA GLY A 138 10.25 -6.05 14.48
C GLY A 138 9.87 -7.50 14.78
N ASP A 139 9.78 -7.89 16.06
CA ASP A 139 9.34 -9.22 16.51
C ASP A 139 7.85 -9.52 16.23
N ARG A 140 7.07 -8.48 15.88
CA ARG A 140 5.63 -8.56 15.62
C ARG A 140 5.27 -8.34 14.17
N ILE A 141 6.22 -7.89 13.35
CA ILE A 141 5.99 -7.55 11.96
C ILE A 141 6.45 -8.69 11.06
N GLU A 142 5.61 -9.02 10.09
CA GLU A 142 5.91 -10.00 9.08
C GLU A 142 5.55 -9.45 7.69
N TRP A 143 6.52 -9.46 6.78
CA TRP A 143 6.28 -9.02 5.40
C TRP A 143 5.92 -10.19 4.48
N ARG A 144 5.04 -9.93 3.52
CA ARG A 144 4.69 -10.83 2.42
C ARG A 144 4.67 -10.07 1.11
N ALA A 145 5.12 -10.73 0.04
CA ALA A 145 5.18 -10.11 -1.28
C ALA A 145 3.80 -10.04 -1.97
N SER A 146 2.87 -10.92 -1.61
CA SER A 146 1.52 -10.97 -2.18
C SER A 146 0.51 -11.54 -1.19
N ILE A 147 -0.77 -11.32 -1.47
CA ILE A 147 -1.90 -11.91 -0.73
C ILE A 147 -1.86 -13.45 -0.82
N ASP A 148 -1.40 -14.01 -1.94
CA ASP A 148 -1.29 -15.47 -2.14
C ASP A 148 -0.32 -16.13 -1.16
N ALA A 149 0.60 -15.37 -0.58
CA ALA A 149 1.56 -15.84 0.42
C ALA A 149 0.99 -15.80 1.86
N LEU A 150 -0.28 -15.45 2.05
CA LEU A 150 -0.95 -15.46 3.35
C LEU A 150 -1.52 -16.82 3.68
N ALA A 151 -1.06 -17.38 4.80
CA ALA A 151 -1.76 -18.48 5.46
C ALA A 151 -3.07 -17.98 6.11
N PRO A 152 -4.08 -18.85 6.30
CA PRO A 152 -5.28 -18.52 7.05
C PRO A 152 -4.96 -17.89 8.40
N PHE A 153 -5.78 -16.91 8.81
CA PHE A 153 -5.60 -16.19 10.07
C PHE A 153 -6.94 -15.72 10.62
N THR A 154 -6.93 -15.35 11.90
CA THR A 154 -8.05 -14.71 12.58
C THR A 154 -7.66 -13.26 12.90
N GLY A 155 -8.44 -12.31 12.39
CA GLY A 155 -8.22 -10.89 12.65
C GLY A 155 -8.76 -10.01 11.55
N VAL A 156 -8.01 -8.96 11.20
CA VAL A 156 -8.47 -7.91 10.27
C VAL A 156 -7.59 -7.89 9.03
N HIS A 157 -8.21 -7.75 7.87
CA HIS A 157 -7.52 -7.46 6.61
C HIS A 157 -8.05 -6.14 6.08
N PHE A 158 -7.18 -5.18 5.82
CA PHE A 158 -7.57 -3.91 5.24
C PHE A 158 -6.48 -3.35 4.33
N SER A 159 -6.83 -2.28 3.63
CA SER A 159 -5.89 -1.44 2.91
C SER A 159 -6.40 -0.01 2.93
N ASN A 160 -5.50 0.94 3.19
CA ASN A 160 -5.79 2.36 3.09
C ASN A 160 -5.22 2.89 1.77
N GLU A 161 -6.07 3.43 0.91
CA GLU A 161 -5.63 4.14 -0.33
C GLU A 161 -4.78 3.30 -1.30
N LEU A 162 -4.99 1.98 -1.34
CA LEU A 162 -4.42 1.13 -2.40
C LEU A 162 -5.34 1.03 -3.62
N LEU A 163 -6.66 0.88 -3.42
CA LEU A 163 -7.60 0.60 -4.50
C LEU A 163 -7.71 1.74 -5.52
N ASP A 164 -7.57 2.98 -5.08
CA ASP A 164 -7.53 4.19 -5.91
C ASP A 164 -6.23 4.33 -6.72
N SER A 165 -5.15 3.65 -6.31
CA SER A 165 -3.90 3.58 -7.06
C SER A 165 -3.83 2.39 -8.03
N MET A 166 -4.80 1.47 -8.02
CA MET A 166 -4.78 0.30 -8.91
C MET A 166 -4.97 0.71 -10.37
N PRO A 167 -4.25 0.08 -11.34
CA PRO A 167 -4.42 0.38 -12.76
C PRO A 167 -5.84 0.06 -13.25
N VAL A 168 -6.50 1.02 -13.90
CA VAL A 168 -7.87 0.87 -14.41
C VAL A 168 -7.96 0.96 -15.93
N HIS A 169 -8.97 0.28 -16.49
CA HIS A 169 -9.30 0.41 -17.90
C HIS A 169 -10.27 1.58 -18.14
N LEU A 170 -9.92 2.48 -19.05
CA LEU A 170 -10.83 3.49 -19.55
C LEU A 170 -11.68 2.92 -20.71
N ILE A 171 -13.00 2.98 -20.53
CA ILE A 171 -14.00 2.60 -21.53
C ILE A 171 -14.69 3.88 -21.98
N VAL A 172 -14.84 4.05 -23.29
CA VAL A 172 -15.48 5.23 -23.89
C VAL A 172 -16.64 4.74 -24.77
N SER A 173 -17.83 5.32 -24.62
CA SER A 173 -18.95 5.08 -25.54
C SER A 173 -18.87 6.05 -26.73
N GLY A 174 -18.85 5.52 -27.96
CA GLY A 174 -18.70 6.29 -29.20
C GLY A 174 -17.70 5.65 -30.17
N GLU A 175 -17.21 6.41 -31.17
CA GLU A 175 -16.13 5.94 -32.05
C GLU A 175 -14.87 5.60 -31.23
N THR A 176 -14.37 4.39 -31.41
CA THR A 176 -13.17 3.86 -30.75
C THR A 176 -11.98 4.79 -30.99
N LYS A 177 -11.58 5.55 -29.97
CA LYS A 177 -10.29 6.26 -29.98
C LYS A 177 -9.14 5.25 -29.86
N PRO A 178 -8.01 5.45 -30.55
CA PRO A 178 -6.83 4.60 -30.38
C PRO A 178 -6.45 4.49 -28.89
N GLY A 179 -6.33 3.25 -28.38
CA GLY A 179 -6.00 2.97 -26.97
C GLY A 179 -7.19 2.83 -26.02
N SER A 180 -8.43 3.00 -26.49
CA SER A 180 -9.65 2.67 -25.72
C SER A 180 -9.86 1.16 -25.64
N THR A 181 -10.39 0.67 -24.51
CA THR A 181 -10.85 -0.72 -24.40
C THR A 181 -12.31 -0.76 -24.88
N ALA A 182 -12.56 -1.42 -26.01
CA ALA A 182 -13.92 -1.64 -26.49
C ALA A 182 -14.59 -2.70 -25.62
N TRP A 183 -15.70 -2.36 -24.96
CA TRP A 183 -16.52 -3.30 -24.21
C TRP A 183 -17.52 -3.93 -25.19
N ARG A 184 -17.45 -5.25 -25.37
CA ARG A 184 -18.42 -6.05 -26.12
C ARG A 184 -19.13 -6.99 -25.18
#